data_AF-A0A9P6AMZ5-F1
#
_entry.id   AF-A0A9P6AMZ5-F1
#
_cell.length_a   1.000
_cell.length_b   1.000
_cell.length_c   1.000
_cell.angle_alpha   90.00
_cell.angle_beta   90.00
_cell.angle_gamma   90.00
#
_symmetry.space_group_name_H-M   'P 1'
#
loop_
_entity.id
_entity.type
_entity.pdbx_description
1 polymer ?
#
loop_
_entity_poly.entity_id
_entity_poly.type
_entity_poly.pdbx_seq_one_letter_code
_entity_poly.pdbx_strand_id
1 'polypeptide(L)'
;MPQVTSIDHAQKLFKVADKFDVKRAAELLRAALTPFLAAELNPLRSWAIAVRYGVEEARRAAAKRFRPNTIRHPPKELAYVTALQYFQLLEGYGIY
;
A
#
# COMPACT_ATOMS: atom_id res chain seq x y z
N MET A 1 4.78 -20.85 8.44
CA MET A 1 4.65 -19.40 8.15
C MET A 1 3.39 -19.18 7.31
N PRO A 2 2.61 -18.12 7.55
CA PRO A 2 1.45 -17.81 6.72
C PRO A 2 1.89 -17.53 5.27
N GLN A 3 1.35 -18.28 4.31
CA GLN A 3 1.69 -18.14 2.90
C GLN A 3 0.86 -16.99 2.29
N VAL A 4 1.49 -15.83 2.09
CA VAL A 4 0.87 -14.73 1.34
C VAL A 4 0.98 -15.05 -0.14
N THR A 5 -0.16 -15.15 -0.83
CA THR A 5 -0.22 -15.51 -2.26
C THR A 5 -0.64 -14.35 -3.15
N SER A 6 -1.18 -13.28 -2.56
CA SER A 6 -1.59 -12.06 -3.27
C SER A 6 -1.77 -10.90 -2.29
N ILE A 7 -1.88 -9.69 -2.84
CA ILE A 7 -2.20 -8.48 -2.09
C ILE A 7 -3.54 -8.62 -1.36
N ASP A 8 -4.59 -9.10 -2.04
CA ASP A 8 -5.91 -9.28 -1.43
C ASP A 8 -5.89 -10.34 -0.31
N HIS A 9 -5.07 -11.38 -0.46
CA HIS A 9 -4.86 -12.37 0.59
C HIS A 9 -4.12 -11.77 1.81
N ALA A 10 -3.07 -10.99 1.59
CA ALA A 10 -2.41 -10.24 2.65
C ALA A 10 -3.37 -9.31 3.39
N GLN A 11 -4.22 -8.56 2.69
CA GLN A 11 -5.20 -7.66 3.32
C GLN A 11 -6.16 -8.41 4.26
N LYS A 12 -6.63 -9.61 3.86
CA LYS A 12 -7.47 -10.45 4.71
C LYS A 12 -6.71 -10.93 5.95
N LEU A 13 -5.46 -11.37 5.79
CA LEU A 13 -4.62 -11.82 6.89
C LEU A 13 -4.30 -10.68 7.87
N PHE A 14 -4.06 -9.47 7.37
CA PHE A 14 -3.89 -8.29 8.23
C PHE A 14 -5.14 -7.98 9.04
N LYS A 15 -6.33 -8.05 8.45
CA LYS A 15 -7.59 -7.86 9.19
C LYS A 15 -7.77 -8.88 10.30
N VAL A 16 -7.32 -10.11 10.10
CA VAL A 16 -7.34 -11.16 11.13
C VAL A 16 -6.29 -10.88 12.19
N ALA A 17 -5.04 -10.57 11.81
CA ALA A 17 -3.95 -10.28 12.74
C ALA A 17 -4.27 -9.09 13.66
N ASP A 18 -4.92 -8.04 13.11
CA ASP A 18 -5.41 -6.87 13.84
C ASP A 18 -6.50 -7.25 14.86
N LYS A 19 -7.46 -8.11 14.46
CA LYS A 19 -8.52 -8.62 15.35
C LYS A 19 -7.98 -9.38 16.57
N PHE A 20 -6.82 -10.01 16.44
CA PHE A 20 -6.22 -10.84 17.50
C PHE A 20 -5.02 -10.16 18.18
N ASP A 21 -4.76 -8.87 17.93
CA ASP A 21 -3.62 -8.07 18.45
C ASP A 21 -2.26 -8.78 18.36
N VAL A 22 -2.05 -9.54 17.29
CA VAL A 22 -0.80 -10.30 17.11
C VAL A 22 0.23 -9.41 16.41
N LYS A 23 0.86 -8.51 17.16
CA LYS A 23 1.87 -7.55 16.64
C LYS A 23 2.95 -8.22 15.78
N ARG A 24 3.44 -9.38 16.23
CA ARG A 24 4.45 -10.16 15.51
C ARG A 24 3.95 -10.75 14.18
N ALA A 25 2.64 -11.02 14.07
CA ALA A 25 2.04 -11.44 12.81
C ALA A 25 1.95 -10.27 11.82
N ALA A 26 1.63 -9.05 12.29
CA ALA A 26 1.61 -7.87 11.44
C ALA A 26 3.00 -7.58 10.83
N GLU A 27 4.08 -7.73 11.58
CA GLU A 27 5.44 -7.56 11.08
C GLU A 27 5.80 -8.59 9.99
N LEU A 28 5.50 -9.87 10.23
CA LEU A 28 5.74 -10.94 9.25
C LEU A 28 4.91 -10.74 7.98
N LEU A 29 3.66 -10.29 8.13
CA LEU A 29 2.78 -9.98 7.00
C LEU A 29 3.27 -8.77 6.21
N ARG A 30 3.84 -7.74 6.86
CA ARG A 30 4.44 -6.59 6.16
C ARG A 30 5.60 -7.05 5.29
N ALA A 31 6.52 -7.85 5.84
CA ALA A 31 7.65 -8.40 5.10
C ALA A 31 7.19 -9.26 3.92
N ALA A 32 6.16 -10.09 4.12
CA ALA A 32 5.59 -10.92 3.07
C ALA A 32 4.84 -10.10 1.99
N LEU A 33 4.30 -8.92 2.34
CA LEU A 33 3.55 -8.06 1.43
C LEU A 33 4.47 -7.22 0.51
N THR A 34 5.66 -6.86 0.96
CA THR A 34 6.65 -6.06 0.20
C THR A 34 6.87 -6.52 -1.25
N PRO A 35 7.18 -7.80 -1.55
CA PRO A 35 7.41 -8.24 -2.93
C PRO A 35 6.15 -8.10 -3.81
N PHE A 36 4.96 -8.32 -3.26
CA PHE A 36 3.72 -8.14 -4.01
C PHE A 36 3.44 -6.68 -4.33
N LEU A 37 3.73 -5.75 -3.41
CA LEU A 37 3.60 -4.32 -3.65
C LEU A 37 4.59 -3.83 -4.71
N ALA A 38 5.80 -4.40 -4.76
CA ALA A 38 6.77 -4.09 -5.80
C ALA A 38 6.31 -4.56 -7.18
N ALA A 39 5.69 -5.75 -7.25
CA ALA A 39 5.17 -6.34 -8.48
C ALA A 39 3.83 -5.74 -8.97
N GLU A 40 3.13 -4.98 -8.11
CA GLU A 40 1.87 -4.34 -8.48
C GLU A 40 2.05 -3.37 -9.67
N LEU A 41 1.15 -3.49 -10.64
CA LEU A 41 1.19 -2.72 -11.88
C LEU A 41 0.67 -1.30 -11.67
N ASN A 42 -0.32 -1.12 -10.79
CA ASN A 42 -0.87 0.18 -10.46
C ASN A 42 -0.09 0.82 -9.29
N PRO A 43 0.75 1.84 -9.55
CA PRO A 43 1.57 2.46 -8.50
C PRO A 43 0.73 3.13 -7.41
N LEU A 44 -0.43 3.67 -7.77
CA LEU A 44 -1.31 4.35 -6.82
C LEU A 44 -1.97 3.35 -5.86
N ARG A 45 -2.35 2.17 -6.38
CA ARG A 45 -2.86 1.06 -5.57
C ARG A 45 -1.79 0.56 -4.61
N SER A 46 -0.59 0.30 -5.13
CA SER A 46 0.55 -0.13 -4.32
C SER A 46 0.87 0.87 -3.21
N TRP A 47 0.92 2.16 -3.54
CA TRP A 47 1.16 3.24 -2.59
C TRP A 47 0.09 3.30 -1.50
N ALA A 48 -1.19 3.27 -1.85
CA ALA A 48 -2.28 3.35 -0.88
C ALA A 48 -2.27 2.19 0.12
N ILE A 49 -1.95 0.98 -0.37
CA ILE A 49 -1.83 -0.21 0.47
C ILE A 49 -0.59 -0.12 1.37
N ALA A 50 0.53 0.37 0.84
CA ALA A 50 1.75 0.58 1.61
C ALA A 50 1.54 1.61 2.74
N VAL A 51 0.80 2.69 2.48
CA VAL A 51 0.40 3.69 3.50
C VAL A 51 -0.43 3.02 4.59
N ARG A 52 -1.45 2.25 4.21
CA ARG A 52 -2.34 1.58 5.17
C ARG A 52 -1.59 0.66 6.13
N TYR A 53 -0.64 -0.13 5.62
CA TYR A 53 0.06 -1.15 6.42
C TYR A 53 1.43 -0.71 6.94
N GLY A 54 1.86 0.52 6.66
CA GLY A 54 3.13 1.08 7.14
C GLY A 54 4.37 0.46 6.48
N VAL A 55 4.28 0.10 5.19
CA VAL A 55 5.41 -0.46 4.43
C VAL A 55 6.14 0.66 3.70
N GLU A 56 7.03 1.36 4.42
CA GLU A 56 7.64 2.62 3.95
C GLU A 56 8.46 2.48 2.66
N GLU A 57 9.18 1.37 2.47
CA GLU A 57 9.98 1.13 1.27
C GLU A 57 9.09 1.01 0.03
N ALA A 58 8.02 0.22 0.14
CA ALA A 58 7.03 0.05 -0.91
C ALA A 58 6.30 1.37 -1.19
N ARG A 59 5.96 2.15 -0.14
CA ARG A 59 5.34 3.47 -0.27
C ARG A 59 6.23 4.39 -1.09
N ARG A 60 7.52 4.50 -0.77
CA ARG A 60 8.46 5.36 -1.51
C ARG A 60 8.67 4.88 -2.95
N ALA A 61 8.81 3.57 -3.16
CA ALA A 61 9.00 3.00 -4.49
C ALA A 61 7.77 3.23 -5.38
N ALA A 62 6.58 3.00 -4.85
CA ALA A 62 5.32 3.23 -5.55
C ALA A 62 5.10 4.73 -5.82
N ALA A 63 5.41 5.58 -4.84
CA ALA A 63 5.37 7.03 -5.01
C ALA A 63 6.24 7.46 -6.20
N LYS A 64 7.48 6.99 -6.34
CA LYS A 64 8.39 7.32 -7.47
C LYS A 64 7.89 6.86 -8.84
N ARG A 65 7.13 5.76 -8.89
CA ARG A 65 6.55 5.20 -10.13
C ARG A 65 5.23 5.88 -10.52
N PHE A 66 4.57 6.54 -9.56
CA PHE A 66 3.30 7.20 -9.79
C PHE A 66 3.43 8.36 -10.78
N ARG A 67 2.47 8.48 -11.70
CA ARG A 67 2.36 9.59 -12.65
C ARG A 67 0.94 10.16 -12.59
N PRO A 68 0.74 11.44 -12.26
CA PRO A 68 -0.58 12.02 -11.99
C PRO A 68 -1.55 11.87 -13.17
N ASN A 69 -1.04 12.06 -14.38
CA ASN A 69 -1.82 12.02 -15.62
C ASN A 69 -2.21 10.60 -16.06
N THR A 70 -1.83 9.56 -15.30
CA THR A 70 -2.13 8.16 -15.65
C THR A 70 -3.36 7.60 -14.92
N ILE A 71 -4.00 8.38 -14.04
CA ILE A 71 -5.19 7.90 -13.32
C ILE A 71 -6.43 8.02 -14.21
N ARG A 72 -6.81 6.91 -14.88
CA ARG A 72 -8.15 6.79 -15.51
C ARG A 72 -9.20 6.28 -14.54
N HIS A 73 -8.81 5.39 -13.62
CA HIS A 73 -9.70 4.81 -12.62
C HIS A 73 -8.97 4.77 -11.27
N PRO A 74 -9.41 5.56 -10.27
CA PRO A 74 -8.81 5.52 -8.95
C PRO A 74 -9.04 4.15 -8.30
N PRO A 75 -8.00 3.51 -7.73
CA PRO A 75 -8.16 2.24 -7.04
C PRO A 75 -8.98 2.43 -5.76
N LYS A 76 -9.82 1.44 -5.42
CA LYS A 76 -10.64 1.43 -4.19
C LYS A 76 -9.81 1.62 -2.92
N GLU A 77 -8.54 1.22 -2.96
CA GLU A 77 -7.61 1.31 -1.83
C GLU A 77 -7.23 2.75 -1.46
N LEU A 78 -7.48 3.74 -2.31
CA LEU A 78 -7.37 5.16 -1.92
C LEU A 78 -8.28 5.54 -0.77
N ALA A 79 -9.38 4.81 -0.54
CA ALA A 79 -10.26 5.03 0.60
C ALA A 79 -9.55 4.83 1.96
N TYR A 80 -8.39 4.18 1.97
CA TYR A 80 -7.59 3.98 3.18
C TYR A 80 -6.61 5.12 3.47
N VAL A 81 -6.57 6.13 2.61
CA VAL A 81 -5.59 7.21 2.68
C VAL A 81 -6.30 8.54 2.88
N THR A 82 -5.74 9.40 3.72
CA THR A 82 -6.30 10.73 3.95
C THR A 82 -6.07 11.65 2.75
N ALA A 83 -6.94 12.63 2.57
CA ALA A 83 -6.77 13.65 1.53
C ALA A 83 -5.42 14.39 1.66
N LEU A 84 -4.95 14.62 2.88
CA LEU A 84 -3.64 15.22 3.15
C LEU A 84 -2.48 14.34 2.65
N GLN A 85 -2.49 13.04 2.94
CA GLN A 85 -1.44 12.13 2.46
C GLN A 85 -1.42 12.04 0.94
N TYR A 86 -2.58 12.09 0.29
CA TYR A 86 -2.67 12.14 -1.16
C TYR A 86 -2.17 13.48 -1.71
N PHE A 87 -2.52 14.60 -1.07
CA PHE A 87 -2.02 15.92 -1.44
C PHE A 87 -0.49 16.00 -1.34
N GLN A 88 0.10 15.50 -0.25
CA GLN A 88 1.56 15.42 -0.07
C GLN A 88 2.24 14.58 -1.16
N LEU A 89 1.58 13.52 -1.64
CA LEU A 89 2.08 12.76 -2.79
C LEU A 89 2.13 13.64 -4.04
N LEU A 90 1.13 14.49 -4.28
CA LEU A 90 1.05 15.37 -5.44
C LEU A 90 2.02 16.57 -5.38
N GLU A 91 2.21 17.18 -4.21
CA GLU A 91 3.21 18.24 -4.00
C GLU A 91 4.62 17.76 -4.36
N GLY A 92 4.96 16.52 -4.01
CA GLY A 92 6.24 15.91 -4.39
C GLY A 92 6.48 15.79 -5.90
N TYR A 93 5.45 16.01 -6.72
CA TYR A 93 5.49 16.02 -8.18
C TYR A 93 5.32 17.43 -8.79
N GLY A 94 5.23 18.48 -7.98
CA GLY A 94 5.12 19.87 -8.44
C GLY A 94 3.80 20.20 -9.15
N ILE A 95 2.71 19.53 -8.77
CA ILE A 95 1.38 19.72 -9.38
C ILE A 95 0.60 20.84 -8.69
N TYR A 96 1.11 21.34 -7.57
CA TYR A 96 0.63 22.51 -6.85
C TYR A 96 1.83 23.24 -6.24
#